data_AF-A0A931Y6L0-F1
#
_entry.id   AF-A0A931Y6L0-F1
#
_cell.length_a   1.000
_cell.length_b   1.000
_cell.length_c   1.000
_cell.angle_alpha   90.00
_cell.angle_beta   90.00
_cell.angle_gamma   90.00
#
_symmetry.space_group_name_H-M   'P 1'
#
loop_
_entity.id
_entity.type
_entity.pdbx_description
1 polymer ?
#
loop_
_entity_poly.entity_id
_entity_poly.type
_entity_poly.pdbx_seq_one_letter_code
_entity_poly.pdbx_strand_id
1 'polypeptide(L)'
;MRYFIATVCAWAIAACAYGQTAPNEAEKILGFADSLYKRQDYYRAITEYERFVFLFPRHSATPKTQLQIGIAYLKGQKPELAARRFQDLSERFQGQAVADQASLLLAETFYSMEQYARAIEVLNQYLRANTNANVDAARTLQGLCYLREGRPHDVPIALQPIKQNSTMKTSAEAIEHALSVYDQIPRKSPWVAGGLSALLPGAGQLYNHRPRDAALAFLLTGLFGWATYEAYERNEVVTGTGLAVLTFAWYSGNVYNACNGANKYNREQQRLFFDNLQVRCGYPLFSGSESWGVGVGFRF
;
A
#
# COMPACT_ATOMS: atom_id res chain seq x y z
N MET A 1 48.71 15.36 50.22
CA MET A 1 48.68 15.62 48.76
C MET A 1 48.80 14.37 47.89
N ARG A 2 49.60 13.35 48.26
CA ARG A 2 49.76 12.10 47.47
C ARG A 2 48.48 11.24 47.33
N TYR A 3 47.60 11.21 48.33
CA TYR A 3 46.36 10.42 48.28
C TYR A 3 45.27 11.03 47.39
N PHE A 4 45.27 12.35 47.19
CA PHE A 4 44.26 13.04 46.38
C PHE A 4 44.47 12.85 44.88
N ILE A 5 45.73 12.73 44.45
CA ILE A 5 46.10 12.48 43.05
C ILE A 5 45.76 11.04 42.66
N ALA A 6 45.95 10.07 43.57
CA ALA A 6 45.65 8.66 43.32
C ALA A 6 44.15 8.39 43.11
N THR A 7 43.27 9.07 43.86
CA THR A 7 41.81 8.94 43.71
C THR A 7 41.29 9.61 42.43
N VAL A 8 41.86 10.74 42.01
CA VAL A 8 41.48 11.40 40.74
C VAL A 8 41.92 10.57 39.52
N CYS A 9 43.10 9.94 39.59
CA CYS A 9 43.56 9.02 38.53
C CYS A 9 42.71 7.73 38.45
N ALA A 10 42.25 7.18 39.58
CA ALA A 10 41.38 5.99 39.58
C ALA A 10 40.00 6.26 38.96
N TRP A 11 39.42 7.44 39.17
CA TRP A 11 38.17 7.87 38.53
C TRP A 11 38.34 8.16 37.04
N ALA A 12 39.49 8.71 36.62
CA ALA A 12 39.78 8.93 35.20
C ALA A 12 39.97 7.61 34.42
N ILE A 13 40.60 6.59 35.02
CA ILE A 13 40.78 5.27 34.41
C ILE A 13 39.43 4.51 34.33
N ALA A 14 38.59 4.60 35.37
CA ALA A 14 37.24 4.01 35.35
C ALA A 14 36.32 4.70 34.32
N ALA A 15 36.40 6.02 34.17
CA ALA A 15 35.68 6.76 33.14
C ALA A 15 36.16 6.43 31.71
N CYS A 16 37.47 6.23 31.51
CA CYS A 16 38.03 5.77 30.24
C CYS A 16 37.61 4.33 29.89
N ALA A 17 37.55 3.42 30.87
CA ALA A 17 37.09 2.05 30.64
C ALA A 17 35.59 1.98 30.30
N TYR A 18 34.75 2.75 31.01
CA TYR A 18 33.31 2.85 30.72
C TYR A 18 33.02 3.47 29.34
N GLY A 19 33.86 4.42 28.93
CA GLY A 19 33.79 5.05 27.61
C GLY A 19 34.23 4.16 26.45
N GLN A 20 35.01 3.10 26.69
CA GLN A 20 35.45 2.13 25.66
C GLN A 20 34.58 0.86 25.60
N THR A 21 33.88 0.49 26.68
CA THR A 21 32.97 -0.68 26.67
C THR A 21 31.63 -0.38 26.00
N ALA A 22 31.08 0.82 26.19
CA ALA A 22 29.78 1.21 25.65
C ALA A 22 29.71 1.26 24.09
N PRO A 23 30.73 1.77 23.35
CA PRO A 23 30.74 1.73 21.89
C PRO A 23 30.66 0.29 21.34
N ASN A 24 31.43 -0.62 21.94
CA ASN A 24 31.49 -2.02 21.52
C ASN A 24 30.16 -2.76 21.79
N GLU A 25 29.46 -2.44 22.88
CA GLU A 25 28.16 -3.03 23.18
C GLU A 25 27.05 -2.48 22.25
N ALA A 26 27.04 -1.17 22.01
CA ALA A 26 26.08 -0.52 21.11
C ALA A 26 26.18 -1.07 19.68
N GLU A 27 27.41 -1.22 19.17
CA GLU A 27 27.71 -1.82 17.87
C GLU A 27 27.28 -3.29 17.78
N LYS A 28 27.53 -4.08 18.84
CA LYS A 28 27.10 -5.50 18.88
C LYS A 28 25.58 -5.64 18.82
N ILE A 29 24.84 -4.81 19.57
CA ILE A 29 23.37 -4.86 19.58
C ILE A 29 22.83 -4.47 18.22
N LEU A 30 23.32 -3.36 17.63
CA LEU A 30 22.91 -2.96 16.28
C LEU A 30 23.28 -4.01 15.24
N GLY A 31 24.51 -4.52 15.26
CA GLY A 31 24.97 -5.55 14.32
C GLY A 31 24.14 -6.83 14.40
N PHE A 32 23.71 -7.21 15.60
CA PHE A 32 22.81 -8.37 15.77
C PHE A 32 21.39 -8.07 15.25
N ALA A 33 20.81 -6.92 15.57
CA ALA A 33 19.51 -6.50 15.05
C ALA A 33 19.50 -6.46 13.52
N ASP A 34 20.55 -5.88 12.94
CA ASP A 34 20.85 -5.83 11.52
C ASP A 34 20.93 -7.23 10.88
N SER A 35 21.57 -8.19 11.56
CA SER A 35 21.64 -9.58 11.11
C SER A 35 20.27 -10.27 11.10
N LEU A 36 19.39 -9.95 12.06
CA LEU A 36 18.03 -10.47 12.13
C LEU A 36 17.19 -9.88 11.00
N TYR A 37 17.30 -8.56 10.78
CA TYR A 37 16.61 -7.88 9.69
C TYR A 37 17.01 -8.44 8.32
N LYS A 38 18.31 -8.65 8.06
CA LYS A 38 18.80 -9.30 6.81
C LYS A 38 18.24 -10.70 6.60
N ARG A 39 18.00 -11.44 7.69
CA ARG A 39 17.36 -12.76 7.68
C ARG A 39 15.82 -12.70 7.60
N GLN A 40 15.25 -11.51 7.44
CA GLN A 40 13.82 -11.24 7.42
C GLN A 40 13.10 -11.59 8.74
N ASP A 41 13.85 -11.74 9.83
CA ASP A 41 13.33 -11.95 11.19
C ASP A 41 12.97 -10.58 11.80
N TYR A 42 11.99 -9.91 11.18
CA TYR A 42 11.70 -8.50 11.44
C TYR A 42 11.25 -8.24 12.88
N TYR A 43 10.46 -9.12 13.48
CA TYR A 43 9.96 -8.94 14.85
C TYR A 43 11.07 -9.05 15.90
N ARG A 44 12.02 -9.98 15.71
CA ARG A 44 13.20 -10.06 16.59
C ARG A 44 14.16 -8.91 16.32
N ALA A 45 14.34 -8.49 15.07
CA ALA A 45 15.11 -7.30 14.74
C ALA A 45 14.54 -6.05 15.44
N ILE A 46 13.21 -5.85 15.40
CA ILE A 46 12.52 -4.77 16.12
C ILE A 46 12.85 -4.82 17.61
N THR A 47 12.77 -6.00 18.23
CA THR A 47 13.07 -6.16 19.66
C THR A 47 14.49 -5.69 20.00
N GLU A 48 15.47 -6.04 19.16
CA GLU A 48 16.87 -5.66 19.34
C GLU A 48 17.13 -4.18 19.02
N TYR A 49 16.45 -3.62 18.03
CA TYR A 49 16.49 -2.18 17.75
C TYR A 49 15.86 -1.36 18.89
N GLU A 50 14.73 -1.79 19.44
CA GLU A 50 14.10 -1.13 20.60
C GLU A 50 15.03 -1.22 21.82
N ARG A 51 15.71 -2.37 22.02
CA ARG A 51 16.76 -2.51 23.05
C ARG A 51 17.88 -1.50 22.87
N PHE A 52 18.36 -1.31 21.65
CA PHE A 52 19.38 -0.30 21.35
C PHE A 52 18.90 1.11 21.68
N VAL A 53 17.70 1.49 21.20
CA VAL A 53 17.12 2.83 21.43
C VAL A 53 16.93 3.09 22.92
N PHE A 54 16.54 2.07 23.68
CA PHE A 54 16.36 2.15 25.13
C PHE A 54 17.69 2.33 25.88
N LEU A 55 18.72 1.54 25.57
CA LEU A 55 20.01 1.58 26.25
C LEU A 55 20.87 2.79 25.83
N PHE A 56 20.74 3.25 24.58
CA PHE A 56 21.57 4.30 24.01
C PHE A 56 20.75 5.47 23.42
N PRO A 57 19.87 6.14 24.20
CA PRO A 57 18.93 7.14 23.67
C PRO A 57 19.61 8.38 23.06
N ARG A 58 20.87 8.66 23.40
CA ARG A 58 21.67 9.79 22.88
C ARG A 58 22.70 9.39 21.83
N HIS A 59 22.71 8.13 21.39
CA HIS A 59 23.66 7.67 20.38
C HIS A 59 23.34 8.28 19.02
N SER A 60 24.37 8.57 18.22
CA SER A 60 24.24 9.17 16.89
C SER A 60 23.38 8.33 15.93
N ALA A 61 23.41 7.01 16.10
CA ALA A 61 22.61 6.07 15.31
C ALA A 61 21.13 6.00 15.73
N THR A 62 20.75 6.47 16.93
CA THR A 62 19.40 6.28 17.50
C THR A 62 18.26 6.78 16.60
N PRO A 63 18.32 7.99 16.01
CA PRO A 63 17.27 8.43 15.10
C PRO A 63 17.10 7.50 13.89
N LYS A 64 18.22 7.08 13.29
CA LYS A 64 18.21 6.13 12.16
C LYS A 64 17.70 4.75 12.58
N THR A 65 18.05 4.27 13.77
CA THR A 65 17.52 3.01 14.31
C THR A 65 16.02 3.07 14.54
N GLN A 66 15.48 4.18 15.04
CA GLN A 66 14.03 4.34 15.16
C GLN A 66 13.32 4.31 13.80
N LEU A 67 13.92 4.90 12.77
CA LEU A 67 13.42 4.76 11.40
C LEU A 67 13.41 3.30 10.94
N GLN A 68 14.48 2.54 11.22
CA GLN A 68 14.57 1.11 10.89
C GLN A 68 13.51 0.27 11.59
N ILE A 69 13.12 0.61 12.81
CA ILE A 69 11.99 -0.04 13.50
C ILE A 69 10.70 0.12 12.67
N GLY A 70 10.41 1.34 12.19
CA GLY A 70 9.26 1.59 11.32
C GLY A 70 9.31 0.79 10.02
N ILE A 71 10.47 0.72 9.37
CA ILE A 71 10.68 -0.06 8.14
C ILE A 71 10.50 -1.57 8.43
N ALA A 72 11.03 -2.07 9.54
CA ALA A 72 10.84 -3.45 9.95
C ALA A 72 9.37 -3.79 10.21
N TYR A 73 8.58 -2.87 10.77
CA TYR A 73 7.12 -3.04 10.87
C TYR A 73 6.45 -3.15 9.49
N LEU A 74 6.85 -2.33 8.51
CA LEU A 74 6.33 -2.45 7.13
C LEU A 74 6.66 -3.81 6.53
N LYS A 75 7.92 -4.23 6.59
CA LYS A 75 8.36 -5.52 6.04
C LYS A 75 7.75 -6.70 6.79
N GLY A 76 7.45 -6.52 8.08
CA GLY A 76 6.70 -7.46 8.92
C GLY A 76 5.19 -7.47 8.71
N GLN A 77 4.65 -6.80 7.68
CA GLN A 77 3.22 -6.71 7.36
C GLN A 77 2.38 -6.05 8.46
N LYS A 78 2.92 -5.03 9.13
CA LYS A 78 2.22 -4.20 10.14
C LYS A 78 2.23 -2.72 9.74
N PRO A 79 1.57 -2.34 8.63
CA PRO A 79 1.63 -0.98 8.10
C PRO A 79 1.04 0.07 9.06
N GLU A 80 0.06 -0.28 9.88
CA GLU A 80 -0.53 0.65 10.85
C GLU A 80 0.46 1.02 11.97
N LEU A 81 1.25 0.04 12.43
CA LEU A 81 2.30 0.28 13.43
C LEU A 81 3.45 1.09 12.82
N ALA A 82 3.83 0.79 11.57
CA ALA A 82 4.82 1.56 10.86
C ALA A 82 4.38 3.02 10.66
N ALA A 83 3.15 3.27 10.22
CA ALA A 83 2.61 4.61 10.05
C ALA A 83 2.67 5.41 11.36
N ARG A 84 2.28 4.82 12.50
CA ARG A 84 2.39 5.47 13.81
C ARG A 84 3.84 5.82 14.16
N ARG A 85 4.79 4.91 13.91
CA ARG A 85 6.22 5.14 14.15
C ARG A 85 6.77 6.25 13.28
N PHE A 86 6.45 6.26 11.99
CA PHE A 86 6.91 7.31 11.08
C PHE A 86 6.30 8.67 11.40
N GLN A 87 5.03 8.71 11.81
CA GLN A 87 4.39 9.95 12.24
C GLN A 87 5.11 10.54 13.46
N ASP A 88 5.33 9.75 14.51
CA ASP A 88 6.07 10.18 15.71
C ASP A 88 7.48 10.69 15.36
N LEU A 89 8.17 10.01 14.43
CA LEU A 89 9.48 10.42 13.95
C LEU A 89 9.47 11.74 13.18
N SER A 90 8.50 11.94 12.28
CA SER A 90 8.37 13.17 11.51
C SER A 90 8.10 14.39 12.39
N GLU A 91 7.37 14.20 13.49
CA GLU A 91 7.03 15.26 14.44
C GLU A 91 8.19 15.56 15.40
N ARG A 92 8.81 14.52 15.98
CA ARG A 92 9.86 14.68 17.01
C ARG A 92 11.20 15.20 16.47
N PHE A 93 11.56 14.83 15.25
CA PHE A 93 12.84 15.15 14.65
C PHE A 93 12.72 16.24 13.56
N GLN A 94 11.70 17.09 13.64
CA GLN A 94 11.42 18.13 12.64
C GLN A 94 12.68 18.96 12.32
N GLY A 95 12.93 19.15 11.01
CA GLY A 95 14.11 19.86 10.51
C GLY A 95 15.38 19.00 10.39
N GLN A 96 15.34 17.73 10.83
CA GLN A 96 16.42 16.77 10.61
C GLN A 96 16.12 15.85 9.43
N ALA A 97 17.16 15.34 8.78
CA ALA A 97 17.03 14.43 7.64
C ALA A 97 16.15 13.21 7.95
N VAL A 98 16.17 12.67 9.18
CA VAL A 98 15.34 11.53 9.58
C VAL A 98 13.84 11.82 9.53
N ALA A 99 13.40 13.05 9.84
CA ALA A 99 11.99 13.43 9.77
C ALA A 99 11.51 13.51 8.32
N ASP A 100 12.37 13.95 7.41
CA ASP A 100 12.10 13.93 5.98
C ASP A 100 11.89 12.50 5.48
N GLN A 101 12.77 11.56 5.88
CA GLN A 101 12.64 10.15 5.52
C GLN A 101 11.36 9.54 6.09
N ALA A 102 11.08 9.83 7.37
CA ALA A 102 9.88 9.35 8.04
C ALA A 102 8.61 9.85 7.36
N SER A 103 8.55 11.12 6.96
CA SER A 103 7.40 11.70 6.26
C SER A 103 7.12 11.01 4.92
N LEU A 104 8.17 10.71 4.15
CA LEU A 104 8.03 10.03 2.85
C LEU A 104 7.63 8.57 3.01
N LEU A 105 8.21 7.86 3.98
CA LEU A 105 7.81 6.50 4.32
C LEU A 105 6.38 6.45 4.87
N LEU A 106 5.95 7.45 5.64
CA LEU A 106 4.58 7.59 6.11
C LEU A 106 3.60 7.75 4.95
N ALA A 107 3.90 8.64 3.99
CA ALA A 107 3.08 8.83 2.80
C ALA A 107 2.97 7.55 1.96
N GLU A 108 4.10 6.86 1.74
CA GLU A 108 4.10 5.58 1.02
C GLU A 108 3.33 4.49 1.79
N THR A 109 3.42 4.50 3.11
CA THR A 109 2.62 3.60 3.96
C THR A 109 1.14 3.87 3.78
N PHE A 110 0.70 5.14 3.83
CA PHE A 110 -0.70 5.51 3.56
C PHE A 110 -1.15 5.11 2.15
N TYR A 111 -0.29 5.28 1.15
CA TYR A 111 -0.57 4.81 -0.20
C TYR A 111 -0.80 3.29 -0.26
N SER A 112 0.05 2.50 0.40
CA SER A 112 -0.09 1.04 0.45
C SER A 112 -1.33 0.56 1.20
N MET A 113 -1.84 1.36 2.14
CA MET A 113 -3.10 1.12 2.85
C MET A 113 -4.33 1.69 2.11
N GLU A 114 -4.17 2.14 0.87
CA GLU A 114 -5.20 2.80 0.04
C GLU A 114 -5.78 4.10 0.65
N GLN A 115 -5.08 4.70 1.61
CA GLN A 115 -5.46 5.95 2.28
C GLN A 115 -4.84 7.14 1.53
N TYR A 116 -5.17 7.29 0.25
CA TYR A 116 -4.52 8.28 -0.64
C TYR A 116 -4.68 9.73 -0.16
N ALA A 117 -5.84 10.10 0.37
CA ALA A 117 -6.09 11.43 0.94
C ALA A 117 -5.07 11.78 2.04
N ARG A 118 -4.82 10.85 2.97
CA ARG A 118 -3.83 11.03 4.06
C ARG A 118 -2.41 11.06 3.53
N ALA A 119 -2.10 10.24 2.52
CA ALA A 119 -0.80 10.29 1.85
C ALA A 119 -0.55 11.68 1.23
N ILE A 120 -1.57 12.25 0.57
CA ILE A 120 -1.51 13.58 -0.05
C ILE A 120 -1.31 14.68 1.00
N GLU A 121 -1.98 14.60 2.15
CA GLU A 121 -1.78 15.56 3.26
C GLU A 121 -0.31 15.58 3.73
N VAL A 122 0.26 14.40 3.99
CA VAL A 122 1.66 14.25 4.42
C VAL A 122 2.61 14.77 3.34
N LEU A 123 2.36 14.44 2.06
CA LEU A 123 3.17 14.90 0.94
C LEU A 123 3.10 16.42 0.76
N ASN A 124 1.92 17.02 0.92
CA ASN A 124 1.76 18.47 0.86
C ASN A 124 2.56 19.17 1.96
N GLN A 125 2.55 18.64 3.18
CA GLN A 125 3.37 19.18 4.28
C GLN A 125 4.86 19.05 3.98
N TYR A 126 5.29 17.88 3.52
CA TYR A 126 6.68 17.62 3.13
C TYR A 126 7.16 18.58 2.03
N LEU A 127 6.38 18.72 0.95
CA LEU A 127 6.73 19.53 -0.22
C LEU A 127 6.77 21.05 0.07
N ARG A 128 6.06 21.52 1.11
CA ARG A 128 6.14 22.91 1.57
C ARG A 128 7.40 23.19 2.39
N ALA A 129 7.85 22.20 3.14
CA ALA A 129 9.00 22.34 4.05
C ALA A 129 10.34 22.05 3.37
N ASN A 130 10.35 21.30 2.26
CA ASN A 130 11.57 20.73 1.69
C ASN A 130 11.79 21.06 0.22
N THR A 131 13.05 21.32 -0.13
CA THR A 131 13.56 21.51 -1.50
C THR A 131 14.71 20.56 -1.84
N ASN A 132 14.84 19.47 -1.07
CA ASN A 132 15.92 18.49 -1.16
C ASN A 132 15.79 17.52 -2.37
N ALA A 133 16.73 16.59 -2.50
CA ALA A 133 16.79 15.64 -3.62
C ALA A 133 15.56 14.73 -3.77
N ASN A 134 14.74 14.57 -2.73
CA ASN A 134 13.62 13.64 -2.71
C ASN A 134 12.28 14.28 -3.08
N VAL A 135 12.27 15.59 -3.33
CA VAL A 135 11.06 16.35 -3.66
C VAL A 135 10.42 15.84 -4.95
N ASP A 136 11.22 15.46 -5.95
CA ASP A 136 10.67 14.92 -7.19
C ASP A 136 10.03 13.54 -6.98
N ALA A 137 10.63 12.68 -6.14
CA ALA A 137 10.05 11.38 -5.79
C ALA A 137 8.75 11.56 -4.98
N ALA A 138 8.71 12.56 -4.09
CA ALA A 138 7.51 12.92 -3.34
C ALA A 138 6.39 13.41 -4.27
N ARG A 139 6.72 14.24 -5.28
CA ARG A 139 5.78 14.67 -6.32
C ARG A 139 5.28 13.50 -7.18
N THR A 140 6.15 12.56 -7.53
CA THR A 140 5.75 11.33 -8.23
C THR A 140 4.76 10.52 -7.40
N LEU A 141 5.04 10.29 -6.11
CA LEU A 141 4.11 9.60 -5.23
C LEU A 141 2.78 10.37 -5.10
N GLN A 142 2.84 11.70 -5.04
CA GLN A 142 1.67 12.56 -4.97
C GLN A 142 0.81 12.43 -6.24
N GLY A 143 1.42 12.43 -7.42
CA GLY A 143 0.72 12.19 -8.69
C GLY A 143 0.03 10.82 -8.73
N LEU A 144 0.70 9.77 -8.25
CA LEU A 144 0.08 8.44 -8.07
C LEU A 144 -1.11 8.48 -7.11
N CYS A 145 -0.98 9.20 -5.99
CA CYS A 145 -2.08 9.36 -5.04
C CYS A 145 -3.27 10.08 -5.67
N TYR A 146 -3.06 11.17 -6.42
CA TYR A 146 -4.13 11.91 -7.08
C TYR A 146 -4.89 11.06 -8.09
N LEU A 147 -4.19 10.27 -8.92
CA LEU A 147 -4.87 9.33 -9.83
C LEU A 147 -5.69 8.29 -9.06
N ARG A 148 -5.14 7.73 -7.98
CA ARG A 148 -5.81 6.69 -7.17
C ARG A 148 -6.99 7.22 -6.37
N GLU A 149 -6.93 8.48 -5.92
CA GLU A 149 -8.03 9.18 -5.27
C GLU A 149 -9.15 9.58 -6.25
N GLY A 150 -8.90 9.47 -7.57
CA GLY A 150 -9.85 9.87 -8.60
C GLY A 150 -9.85 11.38 -8.88
N ARG A 151 -8.70 12.05 -8.67
CA ARG A 151 -8.47 13.47 -8.90
C ARG A 151 -7.47 13.70 -10.05
N PRO A 152 -7.80 13.31 -11.29
CA PRO A 152 -6.87 13.40 -12.42
C PRO A 152 -6.43 14.83 -12.73
N HIS A 153 -7.25 15.84 -12.41
CA HIS A 153 -6.94 17.25 -12.65
C HIS A 153 -5.78 17.79 -11.79
N ASP A 154 -5.47 17.17 -10.65
CA ASP A 154 -4.40 17.61 -9.75
C ASP A 154 -3.03 17.01 -10.13
N VAL A 155 -3.03 16.00 -10.99
CA VAL A 155 -1.82 15.28 -11.41
C VAL A 155 -0.81 16.20 -12.12
N PRO A 156 -1.20 17.02 -13.13
CA PRO A 156 -0.26 17.93 -13.79
C PRO A 156 0.36 18.94 -12.81
N ILE A 157 -0.41 19.39 -11.81
CA ILE A 157 0.06 20.34 -10.79
C ILE A 157 1.17 19.70 -9.95
N ALA A 158 1.01 18.43 -9.57
CA ALA A 158 2.03 17.70 -8.82
C ALA A 158 3.31 17.47 -9.62
N LEU A 159 3.18 17.14 -10.90
CA LEU A 159 4.31 16.70 -11.73
C LEU A 159 5.04 17.84 -12.47
N GLN A 160 4.38 18.96 -12.76
CA GLN A 160 4.95 20.10 -13.50
C GLN A 160 6.33 20.55 -12.99
N PRO A 161 6.61 20.59 -11.67
CA PRO A 161 7.91 21.05 -11.18
C PRO A 161 9.07 20.04 -11.36
N ILE A 162 8.79 18.79 -11.76
CA ILE A 162 9.81 17.76 -11.95
C ILE A 162 10.66 18.11 -13.18
N LYS A 163 11.97 18.25 -12.97
CA LYS A 163 12.89 18.69 -14.02
C LYS A 163 13.22 17.56 -15.01
N GLN A 164 13.59 17.95 -16.23
CA GLN A 164 13.95 17.02 -17.31
C GLN A 164 15.18 16.14 -17.03
N ASN A 165 16.05 16.53 -16.10
CA ASN A 165 17.21 15.76 -15.68
C ASN A 165 17.01 14.99 -14.37
N SER A 166 15.78 14.95 -13.85
CA SER A 166 15.43 14.23 -12.63
C SER A 166 15.47 12.72 -12.85
N THR A 167 15.91 11.96 -11.85
CA THR A 167 15.81 10.49 -11.85
C THR A 167 14.36 10.01 -11.88
N MET A 168 13.42 10.86 -11.47
CA MET A 168 11.98 10.57 -11.45
C MET A 168 11.25 10.94 -12.74
N LYS A 169 11.97 11.42 -13.77
CA LYS A 169 11.37 11.81 -15.04
C LYS A 169 10.57 10.67 -15.68
N THR A 170 11.16 9.47 -15.79
CA THR A 170 10.47 8.32 -16.40
C THR A 170 9.21 7.94 -15.63
N SER A 171 9.26 8.02 -14.30
CA SER A 171 8.09 7.77 -13.46
C SER A 171 7.01 8.83 -13.65
N ALA A 172 7.39 10.11 -13.79
CA ALA A 172 6.46 11.20 -14.08
C ALA A 172 5.81 11.04 -15.46
N GLU A 173 6.59 10.74 -16.51
CA GLU A 173 6.09 10.46 -17.87
C GLU A 173 5.13 9.26 -17.88
N ALA A 174 5.40 8.23 -17.08
CA ALA A 174 4.50 7.09 -16.94
C ALA A 174 3.15 7.50 -16.34
N ILE A 175 3.14 8.40 -15.35
CA ILE A 175 1.91 8.94 -14.75
C ILE A 175 1.17 9.86 -15.73
N GLU A 176 1.88 10.71 -16.48
CA GLU A 176 1.28 11.56 -17.52
C GLU A 176 0.64 10.73 -18.65
N HIS A 177 1.33 9.67 -19.09
CA HIS A 177 0.77 8.73 -20.05
C HIS A 177 -0.44 8.01 -19.46
N ALA A 178 -0.38 7.57 -18.20
CA ALA A 178 -1.52 6.95 -17.54
C ALA A 178 -2.71 7.91 -17.41
N LEU A 179 -2.45 9.19 -17.14
CA LEU A 179 -3.47 10.24 -17.08
C LEU A 179 -4.18 10.41 -18.43
N SER A 180 -3.46 10.38 -19.56
CA SER A 180 -4.05 10.56 -20.90
C SER A 180 -5.00 9.44 -21.31
N VAL A 181 -4.82 8.24 -20.77
CA VAL A 181 -5.67 7.07 -21.03
C VAL A 181 -6.58 6.71 -19.84
N TYR A 182 -6.60 7.51 -18.77
CA TYR A 182 -7.33 7.21 -17.54
C TYR A 182 -8.85 7.08 -17.77
N ASP A 183 -9.43 7.96 -18.58
CA ASP A 183 -10.85 7.91 -18.93
C ASP A 183 -11.18 6.83 -19.97
N GLN A 184 -10.15 6.22 -20.57
CA GLN A 184 -10.28 5.14 -21.56
C GLN A 184 -10.23 3.75 -20.91
N ILE A 185 -10.07 3.65 -19.58
CA ILE A 185 -10.11 2.38 -18.87
C ILE A 185 -11.43 1.66 -19.20
N PRO A 186 -11.40 0.43 -19.76
CA PRO A 186 -12.61 -0.26 -20.17
C PRO A 186 -13.58 -0.45 -19.01
N ARG A 187 -14.85 -0.05 -19.23
CA ARG A 187 -15.93 -0.22 -18.26
C ARG A 187 -17.16 -0.84 -18.92
N LYS A 188 -17.82 -1.71 -18.19
CA LYS A 188 -19.10 -2.33 -18.49
C LYS A 188 -20.18 -1.73 -17.60
N SER A 189 -21.37 -1.52 -18.16
CA SER A 189 -22.50 -0.99 -17.40
C SER A 189 -23.22 -2.12 -16.65
N PRO A 190 -23.36 -2.05 -15.31
CA PRO A 190 -24.12 -3.02 -14.54
C PRO A 190 -25.60 -3.05 -14.94
N TRP A 191 -26.18 -1.90 -15.25
CA TRP A 191 -27.58 -1.79 -15.69
C TRP A 191 -27.80 -2.43 -17.05
N VAL A 192 -26.87 -2.28 -17.99
CA VAL A 192 -26.95 -2.98 -19.28
C VAL A 192 -26.83 -4.49 -19.08
N ALA A 193 -25.89 -4.95 -18.25
CA ALA A 193 -25.75 -6.37 -17.94
C ALA A 193 -27.02 -6.95 -17.30
N GLY A 194 -27.59 -6.24 -16.32
CA GLY A 194 -28.84 -6.61 -15.67
C GLY A 194 -30.02 -6.63 -16.64
N GLY A 195 -30.22 -5.54 -17.39
CA GLY A 195 -31.29 -5.41 -18.38
C GLY A 195 -31.24 -6.47 -19.46
N LEU A 196 -30.06 -6.77 -20.01
CA LEU A 196 -29.88 -7.87 -20.96
C LEU A 196 -30.30 -9.21 -20.35
N SER A 197 -29.88 -9.50 -19.12
CA SER A 197 -30.24 -10.75 -18.42
C SER A 197 -31.72 -10.81 -18.03
N ALA A 198 -32.35 -9.65 -17.82
CA ALA A 198 -33.76 -9.51 -17.52
C ALA A 198 -34.66 -9.62 -18.77
N LEU A 199 -34.08 -9.55 -19.96
CA LEU A 199 -34.78 -9.86 -21.22
C LEU A 199 -34.52 -11.31 -21.64
N LEU A 200 -33.28 -11.76 -21.49
CA LEU A 200 -32.85 -13.10 -21.88
C LEU A 200 -31.88 -13.65 -20.82
N PRO A 201 -32.25 -14.71 -20.08
CA PRO A 201 -31.38 -15.30 -19.07
C PRO A 201 -30.00 -15.63 -19.64
N GLY A 202 -28.93 -15.12 -19.01
CA GLY A 202 -27.55 -15.33 -19.43
C GLY A 202 -26.96 -14.26 -20.37
N ALA A 203 -27.76 -13.38 -20.97
CA ALA A 203 -27.25 -12.40 -21.93
C ALA A 203 -26.31 -11.35 -21.29
N GLY A 204 -26.56 -10.93 -20.05
CA GLY A 204 -25.65 -10.05 -19.34
C GLY A 204 -24.33 -10.72 -18.94
N GLN A 205 -24.34 -12.02 -18.68
CA GLN A 205 -23.13 -12.81 -18.45
C GLN A 205 -22.28 -12.89 -19.73
N LEU A 206 -22.89 -13.06 -20.91
CA LEU A 206 -22.18 -12.96 -22.18
C LEU A 206 -21.58 -11.58 -22.40
N TYR A 207 -22.35 -10.52 -22.13
CA TYR A 207 -21.84 -9.15 -22.15
C TYR A 207 -20.63 -8.98 -21.23
N ASN A 208 -20.58 -9.66 -20.09
CA ASN A 208 -19.46 -9.68 -19.16
C ASN A 208 -18.33 -10.68 -19.51
N HIS A 209 -18.34 -11.30 -20.69
CA HIS A 209 -17.38 -12.33 -21.12
C HIS A 209 -17.37 -13.59 -20.24
N ARG A 210 -18.55 -13.98 -19.71
CA ARG A 210 -18.73 -15.16 -18.85
C ARG A 210 -19.66 -16.19 -19.52
N PRO A 211 -19.21 -16.89 -20.59
CA PRO A 211 -20.07 -17.76 -21.39
C PRO A 211 -20.58 -18.99 -20.63
N ARG A 212 -19.78 -19.53 -19.70
CA ARG A 212 -20.21 -20.67 -18.86
C ARG A 212 -21.40 -20.29 -17.97
N ASP A 213 -21.32 -19.12 -17.35
CA ASP A 213 -22.39 -18.61 -16.49
C ASP A 213 -23.64 -18.23 -17.28
N ALA A 214 -23.45 -17.73 -18.51
CA ALA A 214 -24.55 -17.48 -19.43
C ALA A 214 -25.31 -18.76 -19.81
N ALA A 215 -24.59 -19.82 -20.17
CA ALA A 215 -25.18 -21.11 -20.53
C ALA A 215 -25.97 -21.72 -19.36
N LEU A 216 -25.41 -21.69 -18.15
CA LEU A 216 -26.10 -22.17 -16.95
C LEU A 216 -27.35 -21.35 -16.65
N ALA A 217 -27.27 -20.02 -16.73
CA ALA A 217 -28.42 -19.15 -16.50
C ALA A 217 -29.55 -19.43 -17.51
N PHE A 218 -29.22 -19.59 -18.79
CA PHE A 218 -30.19 -19.92 -19.84
C PHE A 218 -30.82 -21.29 -19.64
N LEU A 219 -30.00 -22.33 -19.53
CA LEU A 219 -30.47 -23.72 -19.44
C LEU A 219 -31.29 -23.97 -18.18
N LEU A 220 -30.83 -23.50 -17.01
CA LEU A 220 -31.53 -23.76 -15.76
C LEU A 220 -32.81 -22.93 -15.64
N THR A 221 -32.81 -21.69 -16.10
CA THR A 221 -34.05 -20.89 -16.12
C THR A 221 -35.07 -21.49 -17.09
N GLY A 222 -34.64 -21.93 -18.27
CA GLY A 222 -35.49 -22.61 -19.23
C GLY A 222 -36.04 -23.93 -18.69
N LEU A 223 -35.21 -24.74 -18.04
CA LEU A 223 -35.61 -26.00 -17.43
C LEU A 223 -36.65 -25.80 -16.32
N PHE A 224 -36.41 -24.87 -15.39
CA PHE A 224 -37.36 -24.60 -14.30
C PHE A 224 -38.65 -23.96 -14.81
N GLY A 225 -38.57 -23.09 -15.81
CA GLY A 225 -39.74 -22.53 -16.47
C GLY A 225 -40.59 -23.61 -17.15
N TRP A 226 -39.95 -24.52 -17.89
CA TRP A 226 -40.65 -25.65 -18.52
C TRP A 226 -41.26 -26.60 -17.48
N ALA A 227 -40.53 -26.95 -16.43
CA ALA A 227 -41.05 -27.79 -15.35
C ALA A 227 -42.23 -27.13 -14.62
N THR A 228 -42.18 -25.80 -14.42
CA THR A 228 -43.30 -25.02 -13.87
C THR A 228 -44.53 -25.10 -14.76
N TYR A 229 -44.36 -24.92 -16.08
CA TYR A 229 -45.44 -25.00 -17.06
C TYR A 229 -46.08 -26.41 -17.08
N GLU A 230 -45.26 -27.44 -17.17
CA GLU A 230 -45.71 -28.85 -17.18
C GLU A 230 -46.50 -29.21 -15.91
N ALA A 231 -46.07 -28.72 -14.74
CA ALA A 231 -46.78 -28.96 -13.48
C ALA A 231 -48.20 -28.36 -13.49
N TYR A 232 -48.38 -27.17 -14.08
CA TYR A 232 -49.71 -26.56 -14.21
C TYR A 232 -50.58 -27.28 -15.24
N GLU A 233 -50.03 -27.71 -16.38
CA GLU A 233 -50.75 -28.53 -17.37
C GLU A 233 -51.26 -29.85 -16.78
N ARG A 234 -50.52 -30.42 -15.82
CA ARG A 234 -50.92 -31.63 -15.07
C ARG A 234 -51.86 -31.38 -13.90
N ASN A 235 -52.32 -30.14 -13.68
CA ASN A 235 -53.11 -29.72 -12.51
C ASN A 235 -52.41 -29.90 -11.15
N GLU A 236 -51.08 -29.97 -11.11
CA GLU A 236 -50.28 -30.07 -9.88
C GLU A 236 -49.97 -28.68 -9.30
N VAL A 237 -51.00 -27.99 -8.80
CA VAL A 237 -50.91 -26.58 -8.41
C VAL A 237 -49.84 -26.31 -7.33
N VAL A 238 -49.69 -27.20 -6.35
CA VAL A 238 -48.71 -27.04 -5.27
C VAL A 238 -47.28 -27.12 -5.81
N THR A 239 -46.99 -28.14 -6.63
CA THR A 239 -45.70 -28.33 -7.30
C THR A 239 -45.39 -27.16 -8.23
N GLY A 240 -46.35 -26.77 -9.07
CA GLY A 240 -46.22 -25.65 -10.01
C GLY A 240 -45.95 -24.32 -9.29
N THR A 241 -46.64 -24.05 -8.19
CA THR A 241 -46.40 -22.84 -7.38
C THR A 241 -45.01 -22.85 -6.76
N GLY A 242 -44.58 -23.98 -6.18
CA GLY A 242 -43.24 -24.12 -5.62
C GLY A 242 -42.14 -23.91 -6.66
N LEU A 243 -42.27 -24.50 -7.85
CA LEU A 243 -41.34 -24.33 -8.95
C LEU A 243 -41.37 -22.91 -9.52
N ALA A 244 -42.52 -22.26 -9.60
CA ALA A 244 -42.62 -20.87 -10.05
C ALA A 244 -41.84 -19.92 -9.13
N VAL A 245 -42.00 -20.07 -7.81
CA VAL A 245 -41.26 -19.28 -6.81
C VAL A 245 -39.75 -19.53 -6.94
N LEU A 246 -39.34 -20.80 -7.08
CA LEU A 246 -37.94 -21.16 -7.28
C LEU A 246 -37.38 -20.56 -8.58
N THR A 247 -38.13 -20.65 -9.67
CA THR A 247 -37.77 -20.10 -10.99
C THR A 247 -37.57 -18.60 -10.90
N PHE A 248 -38.51 -17.89 -10.26
CA PHE A 248 -38.43 -16.46 -10.04
C PHE A 248 -37.19 -16.08 -9.21
N ALA A 249 -36.97 -16.75 -8.08
CA ALA A 249 -35.80 -16.49 -7.23
C ALA A 249 -34.48 -16.73 -7.97
N TRP A 250 -34.37 -17.83 -8.70
CA TRP A 250 -33.20 -18.16 -9.52
C TRP A 250 -32.97 -17.10 -10.62
N TYR A 251 -34.04 -16.73 -11.32
CA TYR A 251 -34.00 -15.73 -12.38
C TYR A 251 -33.53 -14.36 -11.87
N SER A 252 -34.12 -13.86 -10.77
CA SER A 252 -33.68 -12.62 -10.13
C SER A 252 -32.22 -12.68 -9.69
N GLY A 253 -31.78 -13.82 -9.14
CA GLY A 253 -30.38 -14.07 -8.80
C GLY A 253 -29.44 -13.98 -9.99
N ASN A 254 -29.85 -14.49 -11.16
CA ASN A 254 -29.06 -14.40 -12.40
C ASN A 254 -28.93 -12.96 -12.92
N VAL A 255 -30.00 -12.16 -12.83
CA VAL A 255 -29.96 -10.73 -13.19
C VAL A 255 -28.99 -9.99 -12.29
N TYR A 256 -29.07 -10.20 -10.98
CA TYR A 256 -28.14 -9.62 -10.00
C TYR A 256 -26.70 -10.09 -10.25
N ASN A 257 -26.48 -11.36 -10.57
CA ASN A 257 -25.17 -11.90 -10.90
C ASN A 257 -24.55 -11.21 -12.13
N ALA A 258 -25.36 -10.84 -13.13
CA ALA A 258 -24.90 -10.09 -14.29
C ALA A 258 -24.47 -8.66 -13.91
N CYS A 259 -25.25 -7.94 -13.11
CA CYS A 259 -24.86 -6.61 -12.60
C CYS A 259 -23.52 -6.68 -11.85
N ASN A 260 -23.38 -7.66 -10.95
CA ASN A 260 -22.15 -7.88 -10.19
C ASN A 260 -20.97 -8.29 -11.06
N GLY A 261 -21.22 -9.06 -12.13
CA GLY A 261 -20.21 -9.41 -13.12
C GLY A 261 -19.60 -8.17 -13.79
N ALA A 262 -20.43 -7.20 -14.17
CA ALA A 262 -19.95 -5.94 -14.75
C ALA A 262 -19.11 -5.13 -13.74
N ASN A 263 -19.59 -5.03 -12.49
CA ASN A 263 -18.84 -4.36 -11.41
C ASN A 263 -17.49 -5.04 -11.15
N LYS A 264 -17.43 -6.38 -11.15
CA LYS A 264 -16.19 -7.13 -10.99
C LYS A 264 -15.22 -6.86 -12.13
N TYR A 265 -15.70 -6.91 -13.38
CA TYR A 265 -14.91 -6.57 -14.56
C TYR A 265 -14.32 -5.15 -14.44
N ASN A 266 -15.12 -4.16 -14.07
CA ASN A 266 -14.65 -2.77 -13.94
C ASN A 266 -13.54 -2.61 -12.90
N ARG A 267 -13.71 -3.22 -11.72
CA ARG A 267 -12.69 -3.19 -10.65
C ARG A 267 -11.40 -3.88 -11.10
N GLU A 268 -11.51 -4.98 -11.83
CA GLU A 268 -10.36 -5.71 -12.36
C GLU A 268 -9.60 -4.89 -13.40
N GLN A 269 -10.29 -4.21 -14.34
CA GLN A 269 -9.64 -3.32 -15.30
C GLN A 269 -8.92 -2.16 -14.62
N GLN A 270 -9.54 -1.54 -13.61
CA GLN A 270 -8.88 -0.49 -12.81
C GLN A 270 -7.66 -1.01 -12.06
N ARG A 271 -7.78 -2.19 -11.43
CA ARG A 271 -6.66 -2.83 -10.74
C ARG A 271 -5.49 -3.08 -11.69
N LEU A 272 -5.74 -3.72 -12.84
CA LEU A 272 -4.71 -4.02 -13.84
C LEU A 272 -4.03 -2.75 -14.36
N PHE A 273 -4.80 -1.69 -14.58
CA PHE A 273 -4.28 -0.38 -14.96
C PHE A 273 -3.29 0.17 -13.93
N PHE A 274 -3.68 0.19 -12.65
CA PHE A 274 -2.84 0.72 -11.59
C PHE A 274 -1.66 -0.17 -11.22
N ASP A 275 -1.82 -1.50 -11.26
CA ASP A 275 -0.74 -2.46 -11.03
C ASP A 275 0.36 -2.26 -12.10
N ASN A 276 -0.03 -2.07 -13.37
CA ASN A 276 0.93 -1.76 -14.45
C ASN A 276 1.63 -0.41 -14.25
N LEU A 277 0.86 0.62 -13.87
CA LEU A 277 1.40 1.95 -13.60
C LEU A 277 2.43 1.93 -12.46
N GLN A 278 2.12 1.27 -11.35
CA GLN A 278 3.04 1.15 -10.21
C GLN A 278 4.38 0.54 -10.61
N VAL A 279 4.36 -0.53 -11.42
CA VAL A 279 5.58 -1.14 -11.95
C VAL A 279 6.38 -0.17 -12.81
N ARG A 280 5.72 0.56 -13.72
CA ARG A 280 6.39 1.56 -14.59
C ARG A 280 7.00 2.72 -13.80
N CYS A 281 6.38 3.11 -12.70
CA CYS A 281 6.87 4.18 -11.84
C CYS A 281 8.00 3.72 -10.90
N GLY A 282 8.29 2.41 -10.82
CA GLY A 282 9.27 1.87 -9.88
C GLY A 282 8.79 1.90 -8.43
N TYR A 283 7.48 1.82 -8.19
CA TYR A 283 6.93 1.72 -6.83
C TYR A 283 7.32 0.37 -6.17
N PRO A 284 7.66 0.32 -4.87
CA PRO A 284 7.73 1.44 -3.91
C PRO A 284 8.94 2.36 -4.16
N LEU A 285 8.71 3.66 -4.04
CA LEU A 285 9.69 4.71 -4.34
C LEU A 285 10.70 4.93 -3.21
N PHE A 286 10.32 4.65 -1.96
CA PHE A 286 11.15 4.93 -0.78
C PHE A 286 11.60 3.65 -0.08
N SER A 287 10.66 2.85 0.42
CA SER A 287 10.95 1.62 1.20
C SER A 287 11.59 0.48 0.39
N GLY A 288 11.65 0.62 -0.93
CA GLY A 288 12.34 -0.29 -1.85
C GLY A 288 13.76 0.12 -2.23
N SER A 289 14.19 1.35 -1.91
CA SER A 289 15.45 1.88 -2.42
C SER A 289 16.61 1.72 -1.42
N GLU A 290 17.76 1.25 -1.92
CA GLU A 290 18.96 1.03 -1.11
C GLU A 290 19.54 2.35 -0.54
N SER A 291 19.28 3.47 -1.20
CA SER A 291 19.76 4.82 -0.84
C SER A 291 19.26 5.32 0.52
N TRP A 292 18.18 4.75 1.05
CA TRP A 292 17.60 5.13 2.35
C TRP A 292 18.09 4.21 3.49
N GLY A 293 19.10 3.39 3.23
CA GLY A 293 19.70 2.54 4.24
C GLY A 293 18.88 1.28 4.56
N VAL A 294 18.01 0.84 3.63
CA VAL A 294 17.53 -0.56 3.65
C VAL A 294 18.72 -1.52 3.45
N GLY A 295 19.82 -1.02 2.88
CA GLY A 295 21.17 -1.58 2.98
C GLY A 295 21.71 -1.44 4.40
N VAL A 296 21.47 -2.49 5.17
CA VAL A 296 21.98 -2.71 6.52
C VAL A 296 23.51 -2.69 6.53
N GLY A 297 24.05 -1.51 6.82
CA GLY A 297 25.47 -1.23 6.89
C GLY A 297 25.67 0.15 7.50
N PHE A 298 25.53 0.24 8.83
CA PHE A 298 26.22 1.30 9.55
C PHE A 298 27.71 1.01 9.41
N ARG A 299 28.37 1.61 8.41
CA ARG A 299 29.83 1.69 8.41
C ARG A 299 30.18 2.73 9.47
N PHE A 300 30.54 2.24 10.65
CA PHE A 300 31.21 3.02 11.69
C PHE A 300 32.70 3.07 11.36
#